data_AF-A0A7X6VKI2-F1
#
_entry.id   AF-A0A7X6VKI2-F1
#
_cell.length_a   1.000
_cell.length_b   1.000
_cell.length_c   1.000
_cell.angle_alpha   90.00
_cell.angle_beta   90.00
_cell.angle_gamma   90.00
#
_symmetry.space_group_name_H-M   'P 1'
#
loop_
_entity.id
_entity.type
_entity.pdbx_description
1 polymer ?
#
loop_
_entity_poly.entity_id
_entity_poly.type
_entity_poly.pdbx_seq_one_letter_code
_entity_poly.pdbx_strand_id
1 'polypeptide(L)'
;MTRKVLLAPSLLSADPLHVSRSIESLGDQYDWLHVDVMDGNFVPNITFGPAFVAALRKEYPEAVLDVHLMVEEPSGILDSFLDAGPDILTVHVEVEHHVHRTLGRIRERGVKAGISLNPGTSEELIRPLLPFIDHILVMSVNPGFGGQTFIEPVLEKTRQFCRWRAAGHYSW
;
A
#
# COMPACT_ATOMS: atom_id res chain seq x y z
N MET A 1 -14.08 8.38 18.53
CA MET A 1 -14.86 7.28 17.91
C MET A 1 -13.87 6.24 17.41
N THR A 2 -14.10 4.97 17.70
CA THR A 2 -13.27 3.86 17.20
C THR A 2 -13.56 3.67 15.71
N ARG A 3 -12.53 3.76 14.85
CA ARG A 3 -12.68 3.50 13.41
C ARG A 3 -12.94 2.01 13.19
N LYS A 4 -13.73 1.66 12.17
CA LYS A 4 -13.90 0.28 11.72
C LYS A 4 -12.52 -0.30 11.38
N VAL A 5 -12.22 -1.50 11.89
CA VAL A 5 -11.05 -2.27 11.47
C VAL A 5 -11.34 -2.84 10.08
N LEU A 6 -10.39 -2.66 9.16
CA LEU A 6 -10.51 -3.13 7.79
C LEU A 6 -9.56 -4.31 7.57
N LEU A 7 -10.01 -5.30 6.80
CA LEU A 7 -9.21 -6.46 6.42
C LEU A 7 -8.83 -6.35 4.94
N ALA A 8 -7.52 -6.42 4.67
CA ALA A 8 -6.95 -6.33 3.33
C ALA A 8 -6.04 -7.56 3.08
N PRO A 9 -6.59 -8.73 2.74
CA PRO A 9 -5.80 -9.91 2.38
C PRO A 9 -4.84 -9.59 1.23
N SER A 10 -3.56 -9.90 1.43
CA SER A 10 -2.54 -9.78 0.38
C SER A 10 -2.69 -10.91 -0.64
N LEU A 11 -2.83 -10.52 -1.90
CA LEU A 11 -2.91 -11.48 -3.02
C LEU A 11 -1.57 -12.15 -3.32
N LEU A 12 -0.48 -11.73 -2.68
CA LEU A 12 0.81 -12.41 -2.75
C LEU A 12 0.75 -13.85 -2.22
N SER A 13 -0.17 -14.14 -1.28
CA SER A 13 -0.35 -15.47 -0.71
C SER A 13 -1.39 -16.34 -1.43
N ALA A 14 -2.05 -15.79 -2.46
CA ALA A 14 -3.03 -16.52 -3.25
C ALA A 14 -2.37 -17.62 -4.10
N ASP A 15 -3.16 -18.61 -4.54
CA ASP A 15 -2.72 -19.51 -5.61
C ASP A 15 -2.52 -18.68 -6.90
N PRO A 16 -1.29 -18.55 -7.42
CA PRO A 16 -1.01 -17.71 -8.57
C PRO A 16 -1.71 -18.19 -9.85
N LEU A 17 -2.07 -19.47 -9.93
CA LEU A 17 -2.84 -20.02 -11.07
C LEU A 17 -4.35 -19.80 -10.91
N HIS A 18 -4.83 -19.53 -9.69
CA HIS A 18 -6.25 -19.43 -9.36
C HIS A 18 -6.53 -18.30 -8.37
N VAL A 19 -6.00 -17.10 -8.65
CA VAL A 19 -6.18 -15.93 -7.78
C VAL A 19 -7.67 -15.62 -7.58
N SER A 20 -8.49 -15.69 -8.64
CA SER A 20 -9.93 -15.41 -8.54
C SER A 20 -10.63 -16.35 -7.57
N ARG A 21 -10.33 -17.65 -7.63
CA ARG A 21 -10.84 -18.65 -6.69
C ARG A 21 -10.42 -18.36 -5.25
N SER A 22 -9.19 -17.87 -5.06
CA SER A 22 -8.69 -17.48 -3.74
C SER A 22 -9.49 -16.29 -3.19
N ILE A 23 -9.79 -15.28 -4.03
CA ILE A 23 -10.64 -14.14 -3.68
C ILE A 23 -12.07 -14.60 -3.36
N GLU A 24 -12.68 -15.41 -4.22
CA GLU A 24 -14.04 -15.94 -4.03
C GLU A 24 -14.16 -16.74 -2.73
N SER A 25 -13.13 -17.50 -2.36
CA SER A 25 -13.12 -18.29 -1.12
C SER A 25 -13.21 -17.44 0.16
N LEU A 26 -12.89 -16.15 0.09
CA LEU A 26 -13.01 -15.23 1.21
C LEU A 26 -14.47 -14.84 1.47
N GLY A 27 -15.34 -14.86 0.45
CA GLY A 27 -16.70 -14.31 0.53
C GLY A 27 -16.67 -12.84 0.97
N ASP A 28 -17.48 -12.49 1.97
CA ASP A 28 -17.56 -11.12 2.50
C ASP A 28 -16.53 -10.82 3.62
N GLN A 29 -15.50 -11.65 3.78
CA GLN A 29 -14.52 -11.55 4.88
C GLN A 29 -13.35 -10.61 4.60
N TYR A 30 -13.44 -9.77 3.58
CA TYR A 30 -12.45 -8.75 3.26
C TYR A 30 -13.12 -7.41 3.00
N ASP A 31 -12.42 -6.32 3.32
CA ASP A 31 -12.82 -4.97 2.94
C ASP A 31 -12.10 -4.55 1.66
N TRP A 32 -10.79 -4.82 1.58
CA TRP A 32 -9.92 -4.42 0.47
C TRP A 32 -9.16 -5.64 -0.10
N LEU A 33 -8.67 -5.53 -1.33
CA LEU A 33 -7.70 -6.48 -1.90
C LEU A 33 -6.33 -5.80 -1.95
N HIS A 34 -5.36 -6.36 -1.25
CA HIS A 34 -4.01 -5.81 -1.19
C HIS A 34 -3.10 -6.44 -2.25
N VAL A 35 -2.44 -5.59 -3.04
CA VAL A 35 -1.59 -5.99 -4.17
C VAL A 35 -0.17 -5.51 -3.94
N ASP A 36 0.71 -6.44 -3.61
CA ASP A 36 2.14 -6.19 -3.44
C ASP A 36 2.87 -6.25 -4.78
N VAL A 37 3.40 -5.12 -5.25
CA VAL A 37 4.15 -4.97 -6.50
C VAL A 37 5.64 -4.86 -6.19
N MET A 38 6.45 -5.71 -6.81
CA MET A 38 7.89 -5.78 -6.58
C MET A 38 8.66 -5.84 -7.91
N ASP A 39 9.75 -5.08 -8.03
CA ASP A 39 10.53 -4.95 -9.27
C ASP A 39 11.86 -5.73 -9.28
N GLY A 40 12.22 -6.39 -8.18
CA GLY A 40 13.49 -7.09 -8.04
C GLY A 40 14.69 -6.21 -7.69
N ASN A 41 14.53 -4.87 -7.65
CA ASN A 41 15.60 -3.92 -7.34
C ASN A 41 15.47 -3.39 -5.91
N PHE A 42 14.29 -2.86 -5.55
CA PHE A 42 14.06 -2.37 -4.19
C PHE A 42 13.96 -3.52 -3.18
N VAL A 43 13.40 -4.65 -3.62
CA VAL A 43 13.34 -5.90 -2.87
C VAL A 43 13.78 -7.06 -3.77
N PRO A 44 14.39 -8.12 -3.23
CA PRO A 44 14.93 -9.22 -4.03
C PRO A 44 13.83 -10.23 -4.46
N ASN A 45 12.71 -9.72 -4.97
CA ASN A 45 11.59 -10.52 -5.47
C ASN A 45 10.84 -9.75 -6.57
N ILE A 46 10.13 -10.46 -7.45
CA ILE A 46 9.36 -9.88 -8.57
C ILE A 46 7.95 -10.47 -8.50
N THR A 47 6.93 -9.61 -8.55
CA THR A 47 5.54 -10.04 -8.40
C THR A 47 4.68 -9.60 -9.57
N PHE A 48 3.71 -8.72 -9.33
CA PHE A 48 2.69 -8.31 -10.28
C PHE A 48 3.08 -6.99 -10.96
N GLY A 49 2.42 -6.70 -12.08
CA GLY A 49 2.52 -5.41 -12.77
C GLY A 49 1.16 -4.73 -12.92
N PRO A 50 1.10 -3.57 -13.60
CA PRO A 50 -0.15 -2.83 -13.78
C PRO A 50 -1.21 -3.63 -14.55
N ALA A 51 -0.81 -4.56 -15.43
CA ALA A 51 -1.74 -5.44 -16.13
C ALA A 51 -2.56 -6.33 -15.19
N PHE A 52 -1.97 -6.76 -14.06
CA PHE A 52 -2.68 -7.55 -13.05
C PHE A 52 -3.69 -6.69 -12.28
N VAL A 53 -3.31 -5.46 -11.92
CA VAL A 53 -4.22 -4.49 -11.28
C VAL A 53 -5.41 -4.18 -12.20
N ALA A 54 -5.16 -3.97 -13.50
CA ALA A 54 -6.22 -3.72 -14.48
C ALA A 54 -7.15 -4.93 -14.66
N ALA A 55 -6.60 -6.16 -14.63
CA ALA A 55 -7.40 -7.38 -14.65
C ALA A 55 -8.27 -7.52 -13.39
N LEU A 56 -7.73 -7.22 -12.21
CA LEU A 56 -8.48 -7.20 -10.95
C LEU A 56 -9.60 -6.17 -10.98
N ARG A 57 -9.34 -4.93 -11.44
CA ARG A 57 -10.38 -3.91 -11.56
C ARG A 57 -11.51 -4.34 -12.50
N LYS A 58 -11.18 -5.00 -13.61
CA LYS A 58 -12.17 -5.49 -14.57
C LYS A 58 -13.05 -6.59 -13.96
N GLU A 59 -12.45 -7.53 -13.25
CA GLU A 59 -13.16 -8.68 -12.66
C GLU A 59 -13.94 -8.29 -11.39
N TYR A 60 -13.39 -7.38 -10.59
CA TYR A 60 -13.93 -6.93 -9.30
C TYR A 60 -14.13 -5.40 -9.29
N PRO A 61 -15.08 -4.86 -10.09
CA PRO A 61 -15.24 -3.42 -10.27
C PRO A 61 -15.57 -2.67 -8.98
N GLU A 62 -16.25 -3.32 -8.03
CA GLU A 62 -16.66 -2.73 -6.75
C GLU A 62 -15.65 -2.97 -5.62
N ALA A 63 -14.65 -3.83 -5.83
CA ALA A 63 -13.65 -4.09 -4.80
C ALA A 63 -12.70 -2.90 -4.66
N VAL A 64 -12.32 -2.61 -3.42
CA VAL A 64 -11.27 -1.62 -3.14
C VAL A 64 -9.92 -2.27 -3.42
N LEU A 65 -9.15 -1.69 -4.34
CA LEU A 65 -7.80 -2.16 -4.68
C LEU A 65 -6.75 -1.28 -3.99
N ASP A 66 -6.03 -1.89 -3.05
CA ASP A 66 -4.92 -1.29 -2.31
C ASP A 66 -3.59 -1.77 -2.89
N VAL A 67 -2.95 -0.92 -3.71
CA VAL A 67 -1.73 -1.27 -4.43
C VAL A 67 -0.51 -0.69 -3.73
N HIS A 68 0.42 -1.57 -3.39
CA HIS A 68 1.65 -1.25 -2.67
C HIS A 68 2.87 -1.44 -3.56
N LEU A 69 3.53 -0.33 -3.90
CA LEU A 69 4.70 -0.31 -4.78
C LEU A 69 6.01 -0.44 -3.98
N MET A 70 6.56 -1.66 -3.96
CA MET A 70 7.92 -1.97 -3.50
C MET A 70 8.88 -1.99 -4.69
N VAL A 71 9.13 -0.82 -5.27
CA VAL A 71 9.92 -0.63 -6.50
C VAL A 71 10.94 0.49 -6.33
N GLU A 72 12.07 0.43 -7.04
CA GLU A 72 13.17 1.40 -6.87
C GLU A 72 12.84 2.77 -7.46
N GLU A 73 12.11 2.81 -8.57
CA GLU A 73 11.76 4.07 -9.26
C GLU A 73 10.23 4.18 -9.47
N PRO A 74 9.43 4.44 -8.40
CA PRO A 74 7.97 4.45 -8.51
C PRO A 74 7.47 5.54 -9.46
N SER A 75 8.11 6.72 -9.48
CA SER A 75 7.77 7.82 -10.39
C SER A 75 7.76 7.43 -11.87
N GLY A 76 8.64 6.53 -12.30
CA GLY A 76 8.76 6.11 -13.71
C GLY A 76 7.61 5.22 -14.19
N ILE A 77 6.96 4.50 -13.27
CA ILE A 77 5.85 3.57 -13.57
C ILE A 77 4.50 4.03 -13.01
N LEU A 78 4.48 5.14 -12.26
CA LEU A 78 3.33 5.62 -11.50
C LEU A 78 2.07 5.73 -12.34
N ASP A 79 2.15 6.37 -13.51
CA ASP A 79 0.96 6.56 -14.36
C ASP A 79 0.38 5.25 -14.86
N SER A 80 1.21 4.26 -15.17
CA SER A 80 0.71 2.96 -15.64
C SER A 80 -0.05 2.22 -14.55
N PHE A 81 0.32 2.40 -13.28
CA PHE A 81 -0.47 1.92 -12.15
C PHE A 81 -1.73 2.75 -11.93
N LEU A 82 -1.67 4.08 -12.04
CA LEU A 82 -2.86 4.93 -11.90
C LEU A 82 -3.89 4.63 -13.00
N ASP A 83 -3.45 4.35 -14.22
CA ASP A 83 -4.30 3.95 -15.35
C ASP A 83 -4.94 2.56 -15.15
N ALA A 84 -4.32 1.70 -14.33
CA ALA A 84 -4.84 0.37 -14.00
C ALA A 84 -6.03 0.40 -13.02
N GLY A 85 -6.34 1.55 -12.42
CA GLY A 85 -7.51 1.78 -11.58
C GLY A 85 -7.43 1.31 -10.12
N PRO A 86 -6.34 1.57 -9.38
CA PRO A 86 -6.30 1.38 -7.93
C PRO A 86 -7.19 2.41 -7.20
N ASP A 87 -7.68 2.07 -6.01
CA ASP A 87 -8.33 3.04 -5.12
C ASP A 87 -7.31 3.72 -4.20
N ILE A 88 -6.27 2.98 -3.83
CA ILE A 88 -5.16 3.42 -3.00
C ILE A 88 -3.87 3.01 -3.71
N LEU A 89 -2.93 3.96 -3.83
CA LEU A 89 -1.59 3.68 -4.34
C LEU A 89 -0.56 4.13 -3.32
N THR A 90 0.18 3.18 -2.79
CA THR A 90 1.14 3.37 -1.70
C THR A 90 2.56 3.24 -2.23
N VAL A 91 3.40 4.24 -1.97
CA VAL A 91 4.83 4.25 -2.33
C VAL A 91 5.72 4.25 -1.10
N HIS A 92 6.94 3.74 -1.22
CA HIS A 92 7.93 3.80 -0.17
C HIS A 92 8.60 5.18 -0.07
N VAL A 93 8.69 5.72 1.14
CA VAL A 93 9.41 7.00 1.38
C VAL A 93 10.92 6.86 1.13
N GLU A 94 11.45 5.64 1.21
CA GLU A 94 12.89 5.35 1.09
C GLU A 94 13.47 5.56 -0.31
N VAL A 95 12.64 5.42 -1.34
CA VAL A 95 13.06 5.39 -2.76
C VAL A 95 12.55 6.58 -3.56
N GLU A 96 11.50 7.25 -3.08
CA GLU A 96 10.91 8.36 -3.81
C GLU A 96 11.60 9.70 -3.49
N HIS A 97 12.46 10.16 -4.40
CA HIS A 97 13.19 11.42 -4.30
C HIS A 97 12.30 12.66 -4.15
N HIS A 98 11.10 12.65 -4.74
CA HIS A 98 10.18 13.78 -4.75
C HIS A 98 8.80 13.40 -4.21
N VAL A 99 8.77 12.77 -3.04
CA VAL A 99 7.57 12.17 -2.44
C VAL A 99 6.34 13.07 -2.40
N HIS A 100 6.47 14.35 -2.06
CA HIS A 100 5.36 15.30 -2.09
C HIS A 100 4.73 15.44 -3.50
N ARG A 101 5.55 15.46 -4.55
CA ARG A 101 5.08 15.50 -5.95
C ARG A 101 4.35 14.21 -6.31
N THR A 102 4.90 13.06 -5.93
CA THR A 102 4.29 11.75 -6.20
C THR A 102 2.93 11.61 -5.52
N LEU A 103 2.81 11.99 -4.24
CA LEU A 103 1.52 12.01 -3.55
C LEU A 103 0.51 12.95 -4.21
N GLY A 104 0.95 14.15 -4.62
CA GLY A 104 0.12 15.10 -5.36
C GLY A 104 -0.43 14.49 -6.65
N ARG A 105 0.43 13.85 -7.44
CA ARG A 105 0.06 13.20 -8.70
C ARG A 105 -0.95 12.06 -8.51
N ILE A 106 -0.80 11.26 -7.45
CA ILE A 106 -1.76 10.20 -7.11
C ILE A 106 -3.14 10.82 -6.84
N ARG A 107 -3.19 11.90 -6.04
CA ARG A 107 -4.45 12.58 -5.69
C ARG A 107 -5.10 13.31 -6.86
N GLU A 108 -4.31 13.91 -7.75
CA GLU A 108 -4.80 14.54 -8.99
C GLU A 108 -5.56 13.56 -9.89
N ARG A 109 -5.23 12.26 -9.79
CA ARG A 109 -5.92 11.17 -10.50
C ARG A 109 -7.14 10.61 -9.74
N GLY A 110 -7.50 11.21 -8.61
CA GLY A 110 -8.63 10.77 -7.77
C GLY A 110 -8.34 9.52 -6.93
N VAL A 111 -7.09 9.08 -6.87
CA VAL A 111 -6.64 7.91 -6.10
C VAL A 111 -6.15 8.39 -4.72
N LYS A 112 -6.37 7.59 -3.67
CA LYS A 112 -5.84 7.88 -2.33
C LYS A 112 -4.33 7.67 -2.30
N ALA A 113 -3.60 8.68 -1.82
CA ALA A 113 -2.15 8.64 -1.78
C ALA A 113 -1.63 7.99 -0.50
N GLY A 114 -0.96 6.85 -0.64
CA GLY A 114 -0.36 6.10 0.46
C GLY A 114 1.15 6.31 0.58
N ILE A 115 1.66 6.26 1.81
CA ILE A 115 3.09 6.11 2.09
C ILE A 115 3.35 4.86 2.93
N SER A 116 4.33 4.07 2.50
CA SER A 116 4.90 2.95 3.24
C SER A 116 6.23 3.32 3.88
N LEU A 117 6.54 2.71 5.03
CA LEU A 117 7.83 2.82 5.70
C LEU A 117 8.31 1.44 6.15
N ASN A 118 9.56 1.13 5.85
CA ASN A 118 10.26 -0.05 6.33
C ASN A 118 10.41 -0.05 7.87
N PRO A 119 10.65 -1.22 8.49
CA PRO A 119 10.79 -1.32 9.95
C PRO A 119 11.82 -0.34 10.52
N GLY A 120 12.98 -0.21 9.87
CA GLY A 120 14.08 0.66 10.29
C GLY A 120 13.92 2.15 9.96
N THR A 121 12.92 2.51 9.16
CA THR A 121 12.71 3.89 8.71
C THR A 121 11.97 4.70 9.76
N SER A 122 12.51 5.86 10.15
CA SER A 122 11.87 6.72 11.15
C SER A 122 10.57 7.34 10.61
N GLU A 123 9.52 7.32 11.44
CA GLU A 123 8.25 8.00 11.18
C GLU A 123 8.37 9.51 11.03
N GLU A 124 9.40 10.13 11.63
CA GLU A 124 9.63 11.57 11.53
C GLU A 124 9.91 12.01 10.08
N LEU A 125 10.41 11.11 9.21
CA LEU A 125 10.63 11.41 7.79
C LEU A 125 9.35 11.81 7.07
N ILE A 126 8.20 11.25 7.48
CA ILE A 126 6.92 11.53 6.81
C ILE A 126 6.06 12.54 7.58
N ARG A 127 6.54 13.03 8.73
CA ARG A 127 5.81 14.01 9.54
C ARG A 127 5.44 15.30 8.79
N PRO A 128 6.31 15.88 7.94
CA PRO A 128 5.94 17.06 7.13
C PRO A 128 4.91 16.73 6.04
N LEU A 129 4.75 15.45 5.70
CA LEU A 129 3.90 14.99 4.60
C LEU A 129 2.49 14.60 5.05
N LEU A 130 2.23 14.49 6.36
CA LEU A 130 0.94 14.04 6.91
C LEU A 130 -0.31 14.74 6.34
N PRO A 131 -0.30 16.05 5.99
CA PRO A 131 -1.45 16.70 5.35
C PRO A 131 -1.76 16.20 3.93
N PHE A 132 -0.81 15.52 3.29
CA PHE A 132 -0.88 15.08 1.90
C PHE A 132 -1.15 13.59 1.75
N ILE A 133 -1.11 12.83 2.85
CA ILE A 133 -1.25 11.38 2.89
C ILE A 133 -2.71 11.00 3.18
N ASP A 134 -3.22 9.96 2.53
CA ASP A 134 -4.53 9.36 2.77
C ASP A 134 -4.44 7.97 3.41
N HIS A 135 -3.27 7.32 3.35
CA HIS A 135 -3.01 6.00 3.90
C HIS A 135 -1.54 5.86 4.36
N ILE A 136 -1.30 5.31 5.55
CA ILE A 136 0.05 5.01 6.04
C ILE A 136 0.17 3.50 6.23
N LEU A 137 1.13 2.89 5.55
CA LEU A 137 1.49 1.49 5.68
C LEU A 137 2.78 1.36 6.50
N VAL A 138 2.68 0.76 7.68
CA VAL A 138 3.84 0.45 8.51
C VAL A 138 4.25 -0.98 8.25
N MET A 139 5.39 -1.18 7.59
CA MET A 139 5.90 -2.53 7.36
C MET A 139 6.29 -3.17 8.70
N SER A 140 5.72 -4.33 8.99
CA SER A 140 6.00 -5.12 10.19
C SER A 140 6.89 -6.33 9.94
N VAL A 141 7.42 -6.42 8.73
CA VAL A 141 8.42 -7.38 8.25
C VAL A 141 9.32 -6.62 7.27
N ASN A 142 10.47 -7.18 6.91
CA ASN A 142 11.21 -6.59 5.78
C ASN A 142 10.43 -6.88 4.49
N PRO A 143 10.24 -5.88 3.61
CA PRO A 143 9.49 -6.07 2.38
C PRO A 143 10.14 -7.11 1.47
N GLY A 144 9.34 -7.79 0.65
CA GLY A 144 9.82 -8.74 -0.38
C GLY A 144 9.23 -10.15 -0.29
N PHE A 145 8.89 -10.64 0.90
CA PHE A 145 8.37 -12.02 1.05
C PHE A 145 7.23 -12.13 2.07
N GLY A 146 6.26 -13.00 1.79
CA GLY A 146 5.23 -13.39 2.74
C GLY A 146 5.73 -14.40 3.79
N GLY A 147 4.91 -14.67 4.82
CA GLY A 147 5.17 -15.72 5.82
C GLY A 147 6.26 -15.40 6.85
N GLN A 148 6.75 -14.17 6.88
CA GLN A 148 7.75 -13.72 7.85
C GLN A 148 7.14 -13.48 9.25
N THR A 149 8.00 -13.46 10.27
CA THR A 149 7.60 -13.18 11.65
C THR A 149 7.43 -11.68 11.88
N PHE A 150 6.36 -11.31 12.58
CA PHE A 150 6.04 -9.92 12.93
C PHE A 150 7.14 -9.27 13.79
N ILE A 151 7.57 -8.07 13.40
CA ILE A 151 8.54 -7.24 14.12
C ILE A 151 7.80 -6.34 15.11
N GLU A 152 7.66 -6.79 16.36
CA GLU A 152 6.89 -6.08 17.39
C GLU A 152 7.23 -4.59 17.62
N PRO A 153 8.51 -4.15 17.56
CA PRO A 153 8.86 -2.74 17.77
C PRO A 153 8.13 -1.73 16.87
N VAL A 154 7.67 -2.14 15.68
CA VAL A 154 6.93 -1.27 14.75
C VAL A 154 5.59 -0.78 15.33
N LEU A 155 5.06 -1.45 16.36
CA LEU A 155 3.83 -1.03 17.03
C LEU A 155 3.96 0.35 17.68
N GLU A 156 5.15 0.74 18.17
CA GLU A 156 5.30 2.09 18.72
C GLU A 156 5.19 3.16 17.64
N LYS A 157 5.73 2.88 16.44
CA LYS A 157 5.56 3.72 15.25
C LYS A 157 4.07 3.90 14.91
N THR A 158 3.30 2.80 14.92
CA THR A 158 1.84 2.84 14.71
C THR A 158 1.12 3.65 15.78
N ARG A 159 1.51 3.54 17.06
CA ARG A 159 0.95 4.38 18.14
C ARG A 159 1.27 5.85 17.92
N GLN A 160 2.48 6.17 17.47
CA GLN A 160 2.90 7.54 17.20
C GLN A 160 2.05 8.17 16.07
N PHE A 161 1.80 7.44 14.98
CA PHE A 161 0.87 7.89 13.94
C PHE A 161 -0.55 8.12 14.46
N CYS A 162 -1.06 7.23 15.34
CA CYS A 162 -2.35 7.45 15.99
C CYS A 162 -2.38 8.74 16.83
N ARG A 163 -1.29 9.07 17.55
CA ARG A 163 -1.18 10.34 18.31
C ARG A 163 -1.18 11.55 17.37
N TRP A 164 -0.39 11.53 16.30
CA TRP A 164 -0.34 12.62 15.33
C TRP A 164 -1.66 12.82 14.60
N ARG A 165 -2.33 11.73 14.21
CA ARG A 165 -3.66 11.77 13.63
C ARG A 165 -4.65 12.49 14.53
N ALA A 166 -4.69 12.13 15.82
CA ALA A 166 -5.60 12.75 16.78
C ALA A 166 -5.28 14.23 16.99
N ALA A 167 -4.00 14.60 17.08
CA ALA A 167 -3.56 15.98 17.31
C ALA A 167 -3.73 16.89 16.09
N GLY A 168 -3.49 16.38 14.88
CA GLY A 168 -3.57 17.12 13.63
C GLY A 168 -4.95 17.07 12.96
N HIS A 169 -5.92 16.35 13.54
CA HIS A 169 -7.23 16.11 12.96
C HIS A 169 -7.18 15.51 11.54
N TYR A 170 -6.21 14.63 11.29
CA TYR A 170 -6.07 13.97 9.99
C TYR A 170 -7.14 12.89 9.78
N SER A 171 -7.60 12.72 8.54
CA SER A 171 -8.70 11.81 8.17
C SER A 171 -8.26 10.42 7.74
N TRP A 172 -6.96 10.19 7.55
CA TRP A 172 -6.38 8.86 7.27
C TRP A 172 -6.43 7.91 8.47
#